data_AF-A0A1H7DWK6-F1
#
_entry.id   AF-A0A1H7DWK6-F1
#
_cell.length_a   1.000
_cell.length_b   1.000
_cell.length_c   1.000
_cell.angle_alpha   90.00
_cell.angle_beta   90.00
_cell.angle_gamma   90.00
#
_symmetry.space_group_name_H-M   'P 1'
#
loop_
_entity.id
_entity.type
_entity.pdbx_description
1 polymer ?
#
loop_
_entity_poly.entity_id
_entity_poly.type
_entity_poly.pdbx_seq_one_letter_code
_entity_poly.pdbx_strand_id
1 'polypeptide(L)'
;MQKEDRNPKALAALPDEALIDAVQRQTFRYFWDGADAASGLALDRRTLVGATGEDLADERVAIGGTGFGIMAMIVAVERGWTARDAALERLGRMMEALLRARRYHGAFPHFMDGASGETIPMSPKDDAGDLVETSFLCMGLLCARQYFSEDTAVARRLRSDIDTLWHGVEWNWFTQGGRDVLYWHWSPNHGWAMNHEVRGWNECLITYLMAAASPRHAIDPKVYHRGFAAGPDFLNGRSYHGIELPLGPPNGGPLFFTHYSFCGLDPHGLKDRYADYWDLNCRHVRVNHAHCVANPRGHKGYGESCWGLTPATTPTATSRTIRTTTTAPSRRRPRCPACRTRPPR
;
A
#
# COMPACT_ATOMS: atom_id res chain seq x y z
N MET A 1 25.21 16.32 -0.81
CA MET A 1 24.54 16.51 -2.11
C MET A 1 25.33 17.49 -2.94
N GLN A 2 25.78 17.10 -4.13
CA GLN A 2 26.26 18.10 -5.08
C GLN A 2 25.04 18.86 -5.64
N LYS A 3 25.19 20.17 -5.81
CA LYS A 3 24.09 21.10 -6.16
C LYS A 3 23.52 20.83 -7.56
N GLU A 4 24.27 20.10 -8.39
CA GLU A 4 23.97 19.80 -9.79
C GLU A 4 22.91 18.70 -9.96
N ASP A 5 22.78 17.76 -9.00
CA ASP A 5 21.80 16.65 -9.03
C ASP A 5 20.34 17.09 -8.85
N ARG A 6 20.08 18.37 -8.57
CA ARG A 6 18.72 18.92 -8.31
C ARG A 6 18.07 19.59 -9.50
N ASN A 7 18.68 19.62 -10.68
CA ASN A 7 18.12 20.30 -11.85
C ASN A 7 17.25 19.34 -12.70
N PRO A 8 15.90 19.45 -12.69
CA PRO A 8 15.03 18.55 -13.45
C PRO A 8 15.27 18.59 -14.96
N LYS A 9 15.72 19.74 -15.48
CA LYS A 9 16.04 19.89 -16.91
C LYS A 9 17.30 19.12 -17.30
N ALA A 10 18.28 19.05 -16.39
CA ALA A 10 19.49 18.26 -16.61
C ALA A 10 19.18 16.76 -16.53
N LEU A 11 18.36 16.35 -15.55
CA LEU A 11 17.89 14.96 -15.46
C LEU A 11 17.11 14.53 -16.71
N ALA A 12 16.18 15.35 -17.18
CA ALA A 12 15.38 15.05 -18.37
C ALA A 12 16.17 14.98 -19.68
N ALA A 13 17.43 15.43 -19.70
CA ALA A 13 18.31 15.33 -20.86
C ALA A 13 19.19 14.07 -20.85
N LEU A 14 19.15 13.27 -19.78
CA LEU A 14 19.88 12.00 -19.70
C LEU A 14 19.25 10.95 -20.64
N PRO A 15 20.05 10.03 -21.20
CA PRO A 15 19.52 8.82 -21.82
C PRO A 15 18.64 8.02 -20.85
N ASP A 16 17.63 7.32 -21.36
CA ASP A 16 16.61 6.63 -20.54
C ASP A 16 17.20 5.77 -19.41
N GLU A 17 18.19 4.93 -19.69
CA GLU A 17 18.84 4.09 -18.65
C GLU A 17 19.52 4.91 -17.54
N ALA A 18 20.18 6.01 -17.92
CA ALA A 18 20.84 6.89 -16.95
C ALA A 18 19.81 7.71 -16.16
N LEU A 19 18.71 8.12 -16.79
CA LEU A 19 17.58 8.76 -16.11
C LEU A 19 16.93 7.81 -15.11
N ILE A 20 16.68 6.55 -15.50
CA ILE A 20 16.09 5.52 -14.64
C ILE A 20 17.01 5.25 -13.44
N ASP A 21 18.32 5.02 -13.65
CA ASP A 21 19.27 4.83 -12.54
C ASP A 21 19.27 6.03 -11.60
N ALA A 22 19.35 7.25 -12.12
CA ALA A 22 19.35 8.47 -11.31
C ALA A 22 18.06 8.62 -10.48
N VAL A 23 16.88 8.37 -11.07
CA VAL A 23 15.59 8.42 -10.38
C VAL A 23 15.51 7.33 -9.33
N GLN A 24 15.85 6.08 -9.65
CA GLN A 24 15.79 4.98 -8.69
C GLN A 24 16.75 5.20 -7.53
N ARG A 25 18.00 5.61 -7.79
CA ARG A 25 19.00 5.88 -6.76
C ARG A 25 18.61 7.04 -5.86
N GLN A 26 18.06 8.11 -6.43
CA GLN A 26 17.59 9.25 -5.64
C GLN A 26 16.35 8.89 -4.80
N THR A 27 15.43 8.09 -5.33
CA THR A 27 14.27 7.57 -4.57
C THR A 27 14.72 6.61 -3.47
N PHE A 28 15.70 5.74 -3.71
CA PHE A 28 16.26 4.84 -2.69
C PHE A 28 16.77 5.60 -1.46
N ARG A 29 17.35 6.80 -1.64
CA ARG A 29 17.80 7.64 -0.52
C ARG A 29 16.68 8.02 0.45
N TYR A 30 15.42 8.04 0.02
CA TYR A 30 14.29 8.23 0.94
C TYR A 30 14.26 7.13 2.01
N PHE A 31 14.48 5.88 1.62
CA PHE A 31 14.49 4.72 2.51
C PHE A 31 15.84 4.48 3.19
N TRP A 32 16.92 5.06 2.66
CA TRP A 32 18.27 4.88 3.20
C TRP A 32 18.70 6.03 4.11
N ASP A 33 18.83 7.22 3.54
CA ASP A 33 19.26 8.44 4.23
C ASP A 33 18.10 9.09 5.00
N GLY A 34 16.89 9.00 4.44
CA GLY A 34 15.67 9.60 4.98
C GLY A 34 14.89 8.71 5.96
N ALA A 35 15.42 7.54 6.31
CA ALA A 35 14.80 6.62 7.25
C ALA A 35 14.71 7.20 8.67
N ASP A 36 13.82 6.64 9.48
CA ASP A 36 13.81 6.91 10.91
C ASP A 36 15.16 6.55 11.54
N ALA A 37 15.74 7.46 12.31
CA ALA A 37 17.09 7.29 12.84
C ALA A 37 17.19 6.18 13.90
N ALA A 38 16.12 5.96 14.66
CA ALA A 38 16.10 4.98 15.76
C ALA A 38 15.90 3.54 15.24
N SER A 39 15.03 3.36 14.24
CA SER A 39 14.60 2.04 13.76
C SER A 39 15.14 1.66 12.38
N GLY A 40 15.52 2.65 11.57
CA GLY A 40 15.83 2.44 10.16
C GLY A 40 14.61 2.15 9.27
N LEU A 41 13.38 2.25 9.81
CA LEU A 41 12.12 2.04 9.10
C LEU A 41 11.74 3.29 8.28
N ALA A 42 10.78 3.14 7.37
CA ALA A 42 10.36 4.23 6.49
C ALA A 42 9.42 5.19 7.23
N LEU A 43 9.75 6.47 7.24
CA LEU A 43 8.84 7.51 7.70
C LEU A 43 7.65 7.66 6.73
N ASP A 44 6.48 8.10 7.21
CA ASP A 44 5.32 8.40 6.36
C ASP A 44 5.65 9.50 5.35
N ARG A 45 6.36 10.54 5.81
CA ARG A 45 6.65 11.74 5.01
C ARG A 45 8.01 12.34 5.37
N ARG A 46 8.61 12.94 4.35
CA ARG A 46 9.78 13.82 4.49
C ARG A 46 9.47 15.13 3.79
N THR A 47 9.48 16.23 4.52
CA THR A 47 9.36 17.56 3.93
C THR A 47 10.72 18.24 3.99
N LEU A 48 11.40 18.34 2.85
CA LEU A 48 12.78 18.83 2.76
C LEU A 48 12.94 20.34 3.00
N VAL A 49 11.84 21.11 3.07
CA VAL A 49 11.85 22.52 3.44
C VAL A 49 10.48 22.90 4.00
N GLY A 50 10.37 23.07 5.31
CA GLY A 50 9.23 23.75 5.93
C GLY A 50 9.28 25.26 5.68
N ALA A 51 8.24 26.00 6.09
CA ALA A 51 8.24 27.48 6.03
C ALA A 51 9.39 28.13 6.83
N THR A 52 10.04 27.37 7.71
CA THR A 52 11.17 27.76 8.56
C THR A 52 12.54 27.57 7.90
N GLY A 53 12.63 26.93 6.73
CA GLY A 53 13.91 26.60 6.08
C GLY A 53 14.58 25.32 6.58
N GLU A 54 13.90 24.54 7.43
CA GLU A 54 14.38 23.27 7.98
C GLU A 54 13.61 22.07 7.42
N ASP A 55 14.25 20.91 7.38
CA ASP A 55 13.60 19.63 7.11
C ASP A 55 12.58 19.34 8.22
N LEU A 56 11.28 19.26 7.88
CA LEU A 56 10.26 18.72 8.78
C LEU A 56 10.13 17.23 8.49
N ALA A 57 10.81 16.41 9.30
CA ALA A 57 10.61 14.98 9.30
C ALA A 57 9.28 14.67 10.02
N ASP A 58 8.48 13.78 9.43
CA ASP A 58 7.40 13.13 10.17
C ASP A 58 8.02 12.20 11.22
N GLU A 59 7.41 12.09 12.40
CA GLU A 59 7.85 11.15 13.44
C GLU A 59 7.19 9.77 13.25
N ARG A 60 6.19 9.69 12.37
CA ARG A 60 5.43 8.45 12.12
C ARG A 60 6.19 7.56 11.16
N VAL A 61 6.52 6.35 11.61
CA VAL A 61 6.92 5.25 10.72
C VAL A 61 5.66 4.66 10.09
N ALA A 62 5.66 4.54 8.75
CA ALA A 62 4.58 3.90 7.99
C ALA A 62 4.92 2.42 7.72
N ILE A 63 4.02 1.52 8.12
CA ILE A 63 4.31 0.08 8.08
C ILE A 63 4.31 -0.48 6.65
N GLY A 64 3.31 -0.19 5.82
CA GLY A 64 3.32 -0.65 4.43
C GLY A 64 4.40 0.02 3.62
N GLY A 65 4.65 1.32 3.87
CA GLY A 65 5.79 2.06 3.31
C GLY A 65 7.15 1.42 3.63
N THR A 66 7.29 0.89 4.84
CA THR A 66 8.47 0.13 5.26
C THR A 66 8.63 -1.16 4.44
N GLY A 67 7.54 -1.86 4.12
CA GLY A 67 7.56 -3.02 3.22
C GLY A 67 8.15 -2.69 1.85
N PHE A 68 7.75 -1.55 1.26
CA PHE A 68 8.35 -1.06 0.00
C PHE A 68 9.82 -0.68 0.17
N GLY A 69 10.19 -0.04 1.29
CA GLY A 69 11.56 0.30 1.61
C GLY A 69 12.48 -0.93 1.71
N ILE A 70 12.01 -2.03 2.29
CA ILE A 70 12.75 -3.30 2.34
C ILE A 70 13.05 -3.83 0.94
N MET A 71 12.09 -3.79 0.02
CA MET A 71 12.32 -4.19 -1.38
C MET A 71 13.29 -3.24 -2.09
N ALA A 72 13.25 -1.94 -1.77
CA ALA A 72 14.23 -0.98 -2.30
C ALA A 72 15.66 -1.28 -1.83
N MET A 73 15.86 -1.86 -0.63
CA MET A 73 17.18 -2.33 -0.18
C MET A 73 17.73 -3.43 -1.09
N ILE A 74 16.89 -4.38 -1.52
CA ILE A 74 17.27 -5.45 -2.45
C ILE A 74 17.76 -4.84 -3.77
N VAL A 75 16.98 -3.91 -4.33
CA VAL A 75 17.35 -3.20 -5.57
C VAL A 75 18.69 -2.46 -5.41
N ALA A 76 18.92 -1.80 -4.28
CA ALA A 76 20.16 -1.06 -4.04
C ALA A 76 21.39 -1.96 -3.92
N VAL A 77 21.24 -3.18 -3.38
CA VAL A 77 22.32 -4.18 -3.38
C VAL A 77 22.61 -4.65 -4.79
N GLU A 78 21.59 -5.03 -5.56
CA GLU A 78 21.75 -5.48 -6.97
C GLU A 78 22.35 -4.41 -7.87
N ARG A 79 22.00 -3.14 -7.64
CA ARG A 79 22.55 -1.98 -8.37
C ARG A 79 23.91 -1.52 -7.86
N GLY A 80 24.44 -2.12 -6.79
CA GLY A 80 25.73 -1.75 -6.20
C GLY A 80 25.76 -0.36 -5.54
N TRP A 81 24.60 0.22 -5.20
CA TRP A 81 24.53 1.50 -4.50
C TRP A 81 24.83 1.38 -3.00
N THR A 82 24.62 0.19 -2.44
CA THR A 82 25.00 -0.15 -1.07
C THR A 82 25.63 -1.54 -1.03
N ALA A 83 26.55 -1.75 -0.10
CA ALA A 83 27.12 -3.07 0.12
C ALA A 83 26.07 -4.00 0.73
N ARG A 84 26.11 -5.28 0.33
CA ARG A 84 25.22 -6.32 0.85
C ARG A 84 25.26 -6.40 2.38
N ASP A 85 26.43 -6.35 2.99
CA ASP A 85 26.59 -6.40 4.45
C ASP A 85 25.98 -5.17 5.14
N ALA A 86 26.10 -3.98 4.54
CA ALA A 86 25.45 -2.77 5.05
C ALA A 86 23.92 -2.86 4.96
N ALA A 87 23.38 -3.48 3.90
CA ALA A 87 21.95 -3.76 3.79
C ALA A 87 21.48 -4.78 4.83
N LEU A 88 22.24 -5.85 5.09
CA LEU A 88 21.95 -6.81 6.15
C LEU A 88 21.96 -6.16 7.53
N GLU A 89 22.93 -5.29 7.82
CA GLU A 89 22.99 -4.54 9.08
C GLU A 89 21.76 -3.62 9.24
N ARG A 90 21.39 -2.90 8.16
CA ARG A 90 20.18 -2.08 8.14
C ARG A 90 18.93 -2.92 8.42
N LEU A 91 18.78 -4.05 7.73
CA LEU A 91 17.64 -4.95 7.91
C LEU A 91 17.61 -5.54 9.33
N GLY A 92 18.76 -5.87 9.91
CA GLY A 92 18.86 -6.29 11.32
C GLY A 92 18.26 -5.26 12.28
N ARG A 93 18.63 -3.98 12.14
CA ARG A 93 18.05 -2.89 12.95
C ARG A 93 16.54 -2.75 12.74
N MET A 94 16.09 -2.84 11.50
CA MET A 94 14.65 -2.82 11.17
C MET A 94 13.91 -3.98 11.84
N MET A 95 14.48 -5.18 11.83
CA MET A 95 13.90 -6.36 12.47
C MET A 95 13.84 -6.20 14.00
N GLU A 96 14.87 -5.65 14.64
CA GLU A 96 14.85 -5.36 16.08
C GLU A 96 13.70 -4.41 16.46
N ALA A 97 13.45 -3.37 15.65
CA ALA A 97 12.34 -2.46 15.85
C ALA A 97 10.98 -3.14 15.61
N LEU A 98 10.83 -3.90 14.53
CA LEU A 98 9.58 -4.61 14.20
C LEU A 98 9.24 -5.72 15.20
N LEU A 99 10.24 -6.42 15.74
CA LEU A 99 10.05 -7.45 16.78
C LEU A 99 9.61 -6.84 18.11
N ARG A 100 10.08 -5.62 18.43
CA ARG A 100 9.68 -4.85 19.62
C ARG A 100 8.30 -4.21 19.46
N ALA A 101 7.89 -3.90 18.23
CA ALA A 101 6.67 -3.17 17.96
C ALA A 101 5.42 -3.85 18.54
N ARG A 102 4.49 -3.01 19.01
CA ARG A 102 3.18 -3.44 19.47
C ARG A 102 2.38 -4.01 18.29
N ARG A 103 1.88 -5.23 18.46
CA ARG A 103 1.11 -5.98 17.46
C ARG A 103 -0.24 -6.41 18.02
N TYR A 104 -1.20 -6.59 17.14
CA TYR A 104 -2.61 -6.88 17.45
C TYR A 104 -3.04 -8.09 16.65
N HIS A 105 -3.13 -9.26 17.31
CA HIS A 105 -3.30 -10.55 16.60
C HIS A 105 -2.21 -10.73 15.51
N GLY A 106 -0.98 -10.36 15.88
CA GLY A 106 0.19 -10.35 14.99
C GLY A 106 0.23 -9.24 13.92
N ALA A 107 -0.89 -8.58 13.62
CA ALA A 107 -0.92 -7.45 12.69
C ALA A 107 -0.27 -6.20 13.32
N PHE A 108 0.39 -5.43 12.47
CA PHE A 108 0.98 -4.15 12.83
C PHE A 108 -0.05 -3.02 12.69
N PRO A 109 0.11 -1.89 13.40
CA PRO A 109 -0.68 -0.70 13.13
C PRO A 109 -0.27 -0.04 11.81
N HIS A 110 -1.08 0.90 11.33
CA HIS A 110 -0.72 1.72 10.18
C HIS A 110 0.56 2.54 10.44
N PHE A 111 0.59 3.22 11.59
CA PHE A 111 1.72 4.01 12.05
C PHE A 111 2.22 3.57 13.42
N MET A 112 3.52 3.69 13.62
CA MET A 112 4.16 3.50 14.92
C MET A 112 5.27 4.51 15.16
N ASP A 113 5.63 4.69 16.42
CA ASP A 113 6.85 5.38 16.82
C ASP A 113 8.05 4.44 16.66
N GLY A 114 9.06 4.85 15.89
CA GLY A 114 10.20 4.00 15.55
C GLY A 114 11.07 3.61 16.75
N ALA A 115 11.18 4.48 17.75
CA ALA A 115 12.00 4.24 18.92
C ALA A 115 11.32 3.24 19.89
N SER A 116 10.12 3.58 20.35
CA SER A 116 9.39 2.80 21.35
C SER A 116 8.73 1.55 20.79
N GLY A 117 8.29 1.56 19.53
CA GLY A 117 7.46 0.50 18.97
C GLY A 117 5.96 0.66 19.26
N GLU A 118 5.54 1.73 19.94
CA GLU A 118 4.14 1.97 20.26
C GLU A 118 3.35 2.49 19.05
N THR A 119 2.05 2.20 19.04
CA THR A 119 1.14 2.62 17.98
C THR A 119 0.90 4.13 18.00
N ILE A 120 0.96 4.76 16.82
CA ILE A 120 0.48 6.12 16.62
C ILE A 120 -0.87 6.01 15.86
N PRO A 121 -2.01 6.36 16.49
CA PRO A 121 -3.31 6.22 15.83
C PRO A 121 -3.44 7.07 14.56
N MET A 122 -3.93 6.48 13.48
CA MET A 122 -4.26 7.19 12.24
C MET A 122 -5.55 8.02 12.40
N SER A 123 -6.49 7.51 13.19
CA SER A 123 -7.73 8.20 13.55
C SER A 123 -8.24 7.71 14.92
N PRO A 124 -9.24 8.35 15.53
CA PRO A 124 -9.72 7.95 16.87
C PRO A 124 -10.19 6.50 17.01
N LYS A 125 -10.57 5.81 15.91
CA LYS A 125 -10.98 4.40 15.91
C LYS A 125 -9.99 3.46 15.22
N ASP A 126 -8.93 4.04 14.66
CA ASP A 126 -7.88 3.36 13.94
C ASP A 126 -6.57 3.55 14.71
N ASP A 127 -6.49 2.81 15.81
CA ASP A 127 -5.50 2.93 16.89
C ASP A 127 -4.76 1.61 17.16
N ALA A 128 -4.87 0.65 16.24
CA ALA A 128 -4.41 -0.72 16.45
C ALA A 128 -4.13 -1.42 15.10
N GLY A 129 -4.46 -2.70 14.93
CA GLY A 129 -4.04 -3.50 13.79
C GLY A 129 -4.66 -3.05 12.46
N ASP A 130 -3.82 -2.82 11.47
CA ASP A 130 -4.14 -2.59 10.06
C ASP A 130 -3.60 -3.76 9.23
N LEU A 131 -4.52 -4.59 8.71
CA LEU A 131 -4.16 -5.81 7.98
C LEU A 131 -3.60 -5.52 6.59
N VAL A 132 -4.01 -4.42 5.96
CA VAL A 132 -3.56 -4.07 4.60
C VAL A 132 -2.13 -3.58 4.66
N GLU A 133 -1.80 -2.67 5.58
CA GLU A 133 -0.42 -2.21 5.80
C GLU A 133 0.49 -3.38 6.23
N THR A 134 -0.01 -4.26 7.11
CA THR A 134 0.70 -5.50 7.48
C THR A 134 1.00 -6.37 6.26
N SER A 135 0.09 -6.47 5.29
CA SER A 135 0.32 -7.27 4.08
C SER A 135 1.39 -6.68 3.16
N PHE A 136 1.47 -5.36 3.05
CA PHE A 136 2.56 -4.69 2.32
C PHE A 136 3.91 -4.90 3.01
N LEU A 137 3.95 -4.82 4.35
CA LEU A 137 5.15 -5.16 5.11
C LEU A 137 5.57 -6.63 4.89
N CYS A 138 4.64 -7.58 5.03
CA CYS A 138 4.93 -9.00 4.84
C CYS A 138 5.44 -9.30 3.43
N MET A 139 4.90 -8.64 2.39
CA MET A 139 5.41 -8.75 1.03
C MET A 139 6.90 -8.39 0.96
N GLY A 140 7.28 -7.23 1.52
CA GLY A 140 8.69 -6.81 1.54
C GLY A 140 9.59 -7.73 2.35
N LEU A 141 9.13 -8.16 3.54
CA LEU A 141 9.87 -9.09 4.40
C LEU A 141 10.10 -10.43 3.70
N LEU A 142 9.09 -11.00 3.03
CA LEU A 142 9.23 -12.27 2.32
C LEU A 142 10.19 -12.14 1.13
N CYS A 143 10.17 -11.03 0.38
CA CYS A 143 11.18 -10.76 -0.64
C CYS A 143 12.60 -10.75 -0.05
N ALA A 144 12.81 -10.05 1.07
CA ALA A 144 14.11 -10.03 1.74
C ALA A 144 14.53 -11.41 2.27
N ARG A 145 13.60 -12.19 2.83
CA ARG A 145 13.87 -13.56 3.29
C ARG A 145 14.39 -14.45 2.17
N GLN A 146 13.78 -14.35 0.98
CA GLN A 146 14.21 -15.13 -0.19
C GLN A 146 15.52 -14.62 -0.79
N TYR A 147 15.77 -13.31 -0.76
CA TYR A 147 16.95 -12.70 -1.37
C TYR A 147 18.23 -12.80 -0.53
N PHE A 148 18.13 -12.67 0.80
CA PHE A 148 19.24 -12.85 1.74
C PHE A 148 19.30 -14.30 2.22
N SER A 149 19.50 -15.23 1.27
CA SER A 149 19.44 -16.68 1.49
C SER A 149 20.79 -17.31 1.83
N GLU A 150 21.88 -16.54 1.87
CA GLU A 150 23.21 -17.06 2.19
C GLU A 150 23.27 -17.75 3.56
N ASP A 151 24.17 -18.73 3.69
CA ASP A 151 24.40 -19.48 4.93
C ASP A 151 25.40 -18.78 5.86
N THR A 152 25.07 -17.54 6.21
CA THR A 152 25.78 -16.78 7.24
C THR A 152 24.92 -16.67 8.49
N ALA A 153 25.54 -16.44 9.66
CA ALA A 153 24.80 -16.28 10.91
C ALA A 153 23.82 -15.09 10.84
N VAL A 154 24.24 -13.98 10.22
CA VAL A 154 23.43 -12.76 10.07
C VAL A 154 22.22 -13.01 9.17
N ALA A 155 22.41 -13.61 8.00
CA ALA A 155 21.31 -13.90 7.08
C ALA A 155 20.36 -14.96 7.64
N ARG A 156 20.88 -16.01 8.32
CA ARG A 156 20.03 -16.98 9.03
C ARG A 156 19.18 -16.31 10.11
N ARG A 157 19.76 -15.38 10.88
CA ARG A 157 19.02 -14.63 11.90
C ARG A 157 17.92 -13.77 11.28
N LEU A 158 18.24 -13.01 10.24
CA LEU A 158 17.27 -12.20 9.49
C LEU A 158 16.07 -13.05 9.02
N ARG A 159 16.34 -14.21 8.38
CA ARG A 159 15.28 -15.09 7.90
C ARG A 159 14.42 -15.65 9.05
N SER A 160 15.03 -16.04 10.16
CA SER A 160 14.33 -16.53 11.35
C SER A 160 13.44 -15.45 11.99
N ASP A 161 13.92 -14.21 12.05
CA ASP A 161 13.16 -13.09 12.59
C ASP A 161 11.97 -12.75 11.67
N ILE A 162 12.18 -12.78 10.35
CA ILE A 162 11.10 -12.62 9.36
C ILE A 162 10.05 -13.72 9.51
N ASP A 163 10.46 -14.98 9.63
CA ASP A 163 9.55 -16.10 9.84
C ASP A 163 8.75 -15.95 11.14
N THR A 164 9.36 -15.40 12.18
CA THR A 164 8.68 -15.10 13.44
C THR A 164 7.55 -14.07 13.23
N LEU A 165 7.81 -13.00 12.48
CA LEU A 165 6.79 -11.99 12.17
C LEU A 165 5.71 -12.56 11.26
N TRP A 166 6.10 -13.17 10.13
CA TRP A 166 5.18 -13.72 9.13
C TRP A 166 4.24 -14.77 9.70
N HIS A 167 4.77 -15.73 10.46
CA HIS A 167 3.96 -16.79 11.07
C HIS A 167 3.10 -16.29 12.22
N GLY A 168 3.42 -15.14 12.79
CA GLY A 168 2.68 -14.56 13.92
C GLY A 168 1.41 -13.81 13.51
N VAL A 169 1.24 -13.45 12.23
CA VAL A 169 0.05 -12.72 11.77
C VAL A 169 -1.15 -13.66 11.72
N GLU A 170 -2.17 -13.37 12.53
CA GLU A 170 -3.41 -14.16 12.61
C GLU A 170 -4.40 -13.70 11.53
N TRP A 171 -4.12 -13.94 10.25
CA TRP A 171 -4.96 -13.45 9.14
C TRP A 171 -6.43 -13.86 9.27
N ASN A 172 -6.69 -15.09 9.71
CA ASN A 172 -8.04 -15.59 9.93
C ASN A 172 -8.79 -14.89 11.08
N TRP A 173 -8.11 -14.25 12.04
CA TRP A 173 -8.76 -13.42 13.06
C TRP A 173 -9.56 -12.27 12.43
N PHE A 174 -8.99 -11.68 11.38
CA PHE A 174 -9.58 -10.58 10.62
C PHE A 174 -10.76 -10.99 9.74
N THR A 175 -11.24 -12.24 9.84
CA THR A 175 -12.55 -12.64 9.31
C THR A 175 -13.71 -12.34 10.25
N GLN A 176 -13.46 -11.75 11.43
CA GLN A 176 -14.48 -11.44 12.43
C GLN A 176 -15.36 -12.68 12.76
N GLY A 177 -14.74 -13.71 13.32
CA GLY A 177 -15.47 -14.93 13.70
C GLY A 177 -15.88 -15.81 12.52
N GLY A 178 -15.07 -15.85 11.45
CA GLY A 178 -15.24 -16.79 10.34
C GLY A 178 -16.18 -16.31 9.23
N ARG A 179 -16.42 -15.00 9.10
CA ARG A 179 -17.15 -14.45 7.95
C ARG A 179 -16.36 -14.68 6.67
N ASP A 180 -17.07 -14.72 5.55
CA ASP A 180 -16.47 -14.92 4.24
C ASP A 180 -15.86 -13.61 3.67
N VAL A 181 -15.20 -12.79 4.50
CA VAL A 181 -14.55 -11.52 4.11
C VAL A 181 -13.46 -11.13 5.13
N LEU A 182 -12.39 -10.48 4.68
CA LEU A 182 -11.42 -9.85 5.58
C LEU A 182 -11.85 -8.44 5.98
N TYR A 183 -11.58 -8.08 7.23
CA TYR A 183 -11.69 -6.73 7.76
C TYR A 183 -10.33 -6.05 7.77
N TRP A 184 -10.32 -4.77 7.42
CA TRP A 184 -9.10 -3.99 7.33
C TRP A 184 -8.51 -3.73 8.72
N HIS A 185 -9.35 -3.39 9.70
CA HIS A 185 -8.89 -2.95 11.02
C HIS A 185 -9.51 -3.75 12.16
N TRP A 186 -8.75 -3.90 13.24
CA TRP A 186 -9.24 -4.37 14.53
C TRP A 186 -8.53 -3.64 15.67
N SER A 187 -9.27 -3.29 16.73
CA SER A 187 -8.74 -2.61 17.90
C SER A 187 -9.13 -3.28 19.22
N PRO A 188 -8.22 -3.36 20.22
CA PRO A 188 -8.60 -3.79 21.56
C PRO A 188 -9.54 -2.79 22.26
N ASN A 189 -9.47 -1.51 21.89
CA ASN A 189 -10.29 -0.44 22.50
C ASN A 189 -11.65 -0.29 21.81
N HIS A 190 -11.72 -0.62 20.52
CA HIS A 190 -12.89 -0.35 19.68
C HIS A 190 -13.46 -1.57 18.95
N GLY A 191 -12.86 -2.75 19.13
CA GLY A 191 -13.22 -3.97 18.43
C GLY A 191 -13.22 -3.75 16.91
N TRP A 192 -14.36 -4.04 16.28
CA TRP A 192 -14.57 -3.92 14.85
C TRP A 192 -15.23 -2.58 14.45
N ALA A 193 -15.16 -1.53 15.26
CA ALA A 193 -15.92 -0.29 15.06
C ALA A 193 -15.53 0.50 13.79
N MET A 194 -14.34 0.28 13.22
CA MET A 194 -14.00 0.77 11.88
C MET A 194 -14.87 0.13 10.80
N ASN A 195 -15.29 -1.13 11.03
CA ASN A 195 -16.25 -1.88 10.21
C ASN A 195 -15.99 -1.77 8.70
N HIS A 196 -14.71 -1.89 8.32
CA HIS A 196 -14.26 -1.74 6.94
C HIS A 196 -13.94 -3.12 6.37
N GLU A 197 -14.87 -3.67 5.59
CA GLU A 197 -14.67 -4.90 4.83
C GLU A 197 -13.75 -4.63 3.63
N VAL A 198 -12.71 -5.43 3.46
CA VAL A 198 -11.80 -5.34 2.31
C VAL A 198 -12.45 -6.02 1.12
N ARG A 199 -13.11 -5.23 0.26
CA ARG A 199 -13.79 -5.72 -0.95
C ARG A 199 -13.13 -5.16 -2.19
N GLY A 200 -12.89 -6.04 -3.16
CA GLY A 200 -12.27 -5.67 -4.41
C GLY A 200 -13.25 -4.98 -5.36
N TRP A 201 -12.76 -4.38 -6.45
CA TRP A 201 -11.35 -4.34 -6.84
C TRP A 201 -10.67 -3.05 -6.36
N ASN A 202 -9.52 -3.19 -5.70
CA ASN A 202 -8.72 -2.10 -5.13
C ASN A 202 -7.25 -2.56 -4.90
N GLU A 203 -6.44 -1.79 -4.18
CA GLU A 203 -5.03 -2.04 -3.88
C GLU A 203 -4.75 -3.29 -3.02
N CYS A 204 -5.78 -3.92 -2.44
CA CYS A 204 -5.66 -4.88 -1.35
C CYS A 204 -5.61 -6.35 -1.81
N LEU A 205 -5.33 -6.64 -3.09
CA LEU A 205 -5.23 -8.02 -3.59
C LEU A 205 -4.21 -8.84 -2.82
N ILE A 206 -3.03 -8.25 -2.54
CA ILE A 206 -1.95 -8.92 -1.81
C ILE A 206 -2.35 -9.30 -0.39
N THR A 207 -3.27 -8.56 0.24
CA THR A 207 -3.79 -8.88 1.58
C THR A 207 -4.49 -10.25 1.58
N TYR A 208 -5.31 -10.53 0.58
CA TYR A 208 -5.96 -11.83 0.43
C TYR A 208 -4.98 -12.94 0.03
N LEU A 209 -4.01 -12.64 -0.83
CA LEU A 209 -2.98 -13.62 -1.19
C LEU A 209 -2.14 -14.03 0.03
N MET A 210 -1.69 -13.06 0.83
CA MET A 210 -0.94 -13.31 2.06
C MET A 210 -1.77 -14.09 3.07
N ALA A 211 -3.03 -13.69 3.26
CA ALA A 211 -3.95 -14.42 4.14
C ALA A 211 -4.14 -15.88 3.70
N ALA A 212 -4.25 -16.16 2.40
CA ALA A 212 -4.37 -17.52 1.88
C ALA A 212 -3.05 -18.31 1.96
N ALA A 213 -1.91 -17.64 1.83
CA ALA A 213 -0.57 -18.25 1.86
C ALA A 213 -0.03 -18.48 3.29
N SER A 214 -0.67 -17.93 4.32
CA SER A 214 -0.23 -18.09 5.71
C SER A 214 -0.19 -19.57 6.12
N PRO A 215 0.94 -20.09 6.61
CA PRO A 215 1.03 -21.50 6.98
C PRO A 215 0.38 -21.84 8.33
N ARG A 216 0.02 -20.83 9.14
CA ARG A 216 -0.55 -21.03 10.49
C ARG A 216 -1.97 -20.49 10.64
N HIS A 217 -2.25 -19.36 10.00
CA HIS A 217 -3.52 -18.63 10.19
C HIS A 217 -4.21 -18.36 8.86
N ALA A 218 -4.18 -19.34 7.95
CA ALA A 218 -4.79 -19.25 6.63
C ALA A 218 -6.29 -18.95 6.69
N ILE A 219 -6.77 -18.19 5.71
CA ILE A 219 -8.21 -18.08 5.43
C ILE A 219 -8.70 -19.21 4.53
N ASP A 220 -9.98 -19.55 4.62
CA ASP A 220 -10.64 -20.42 3.66
C ASP A 220 -10.76 -19.72 2.28
N PRO A 221 -10.53 -20.41 1.15
CA PRO A 221 -10.68 -19.83 -0.19
C PRO A 221 -12.01 -19.09 -0.44
N LYS A 222 -13.10 -19.48 0.23
CA LYS A 222 -14.40 -18.79 0.13
C LYS A 222 -14.33 -17.34 0.60
N VAL A 223 -13.42 -16.99 1.50
CA VAL A 223 -13.21 -15.62 1.99
C VAL A 223 -12.77 -14.71 0.85
N TYR A 224 -11.90 -15.18 -0.04
CA TYR A 224 -11.54 -14.46 -1.27
C TYR A 224 -12.73 -14.37 -2.24
N HIS A 225 -13.36 -15.51 -2.55
CA HIS A 225 -14.39 -15.57 -3.59
C HIS A 225 -15.71 -14.87 -3.22
N ARG A 226 -16.10 -14.84 -1.95
CA ARG A 226 -17.36 -14.23 -1.45
C ARG A 226 -17.12 -12.90 -0.72
N GLY A 227 -15.88 -12.58 -0.40
CA GLY A 227 -15.46 -11.33 0.22
C GLY A 227 -14.93 -10.36 -0.82
N PHE A 228 -13.67 -10.55 -1.20
CA PHE A 228 -12.95 -9.69 -2.15
C PHE A 228 -13.64 -9.65 -3.52
N ALA A 229 -13.83 -10.83 -4.14
CA ALA A 229 -14.34 -10.97 -5.49
C ALA A 229 -15.88 -10.80 -5.62
N ALA A 230 -16.54 -10.43 -4.52
CA ALA A 230 -17.97 -10.13 -4.48
C ALA A 230 -18.24 -8.64 -4.14
N GLY A 231 -17.20 -7.81 -4.17
CA GLY A 231 -17.34 -6.37 -3.98
C GLY A 231 -18.20 -5.71 -5.06
N PRO A 232 -18.93 -4.64 -4.73
CA PRO A 232 -19.84 -3.97 -5.67
C PRO A 232 -19.10 -3.38 -6.89
N ASP A 233 -17.82 -3.01 -6.71
CA ASP A 233 -16.95 -2.47 -7.75
C ASP A 233 -15.92 -3.50 -8.23
N PHE A 234 -16.13 -4.81 -7.95
CA PHE A 234 -15.21 -5.86 -8.38
C PHE A 234 -15.32 -6.10 -9.89
N LEU A 235 -16.49 -6.53 -10.37
CA LEU A 235 -16.75 -6.72 -11.79
C LEU A 235 -17.14 -5.39 -12.44
N ASN A 236 -16.48 -5.04 -13.54
CA ASN A 236 -16.73 -3.80 -14.27
C ASN A 236 -17.31 -4.07 -15.68
N GLY A 237 -16.46 -4.57 -16.58
CA GLY A 237 -16.82 -4.89 -17.98
C GLY A 237 -17.18 -3.69 -18.85
N ARG A 238 -16.91 -2.45 -18.43
CA ARG A 238 -17.24 -1.23 -19.18
C ARG A 238 -16.03 -0.66 -19.91
N SER A 239 -16.30 0.10 -20.97
CA SER A 239 -15.29 0.80 -21.76
C SER A 239 -15.11 2.26 -21.29
N TYR A 240 -13.85 2.69 -21.16
CA TYR A 240 -13.42 4.05 -20.82
C TYR A 240 -12.38 4.47 -21.84
N HIS A 241 -12.61 5.58 -22.55
CA HIS A 241 -11.72 6.01 -23.65
C HIS A 241 -11.46 4.90 -24.69
N GLY A 242 -12.46 4.06 -24.98
CA GLY A 242 -12.35 2.93 -25.90
C GLY A 242 -11.65 1.69 -25.33
N ILE A 243 -11.25 1.70 -24.06
CA ILE A 243 -10.53 0.61 -23.39
C ILE A 243 -11.47 -0.06 -22.39
N GLU A 244 -11.74 -1.35 -22.56
CA GLU A 244 -12.55 -2.12 -21.61
C GLU A 244 -11.74 -2.49 -20.36
N LEU A 245 -12.30 -2.25 -19.18
CA LEU A 245 -11.76 -2.72 -17.90
C LEU A 245 -12.61 -3.89 -17.38
N PRO A 246 -12.03 -5.10 -17.19
CA PRO A 246 -12.80 -6.24 -16.70
C PRO A 246 -13.15 -6.10 -15.22
N LEU A 247 -12.25 -5.55 -14.41
CA LEU A 247 -12.44 -5.32 -12.97
C LEU A 247 -12.29 -3.83 -12.61
N GLY A 248 -12.76 -3.43 -11.43
CA GLY A 248 -12.49 -2.13 -10.85
C GLY A 248 -13.65 -1.15 -10.84
N PRO A 249 -13.57 -0.08 -10.04
CA PRO A 249 -14.54 1.00 -10.07
C PRO A 249 -14.49 1.74 -11.43
N PRO A 250 -15.41 2.70 -11.67
CA PRO A 250 -15.38 3.49 -12.89
C PRO A 250 -14.01 4.15 -13.16
N ASN A 251 -13.52 4.03 -14.39
CA ASN A 251 -12.16 4.43 -14.82
C ASN A 251 -11.01 3.68 -14.11
N GLY A 252 -11.29 2.55 -13.43
CA GLY A 252 -10.32 1.72 -12.73
C GLY A 252 -9.95 2.20 -11.32
N GLY A 253 -10.26 3.46 -10.98
CA GLY A 253 -9.86 4.06 -9.71
C GLY A 253 -8.48 4.71 -9.76
N PRO A 254 -7.89 5.06 -8.60
CA PRO A 254 -6.58 5.70 -8.56
C PRO A 254 -5.46 4.73 -8.98
N LEU A 255 -4.41 5.25 -9.63
CA LEU A 255 -3.45 4.42 -10.38
C LEU A 255 -2.63 3.45 -9.51
N PHE A 256 -2.41 3.77 -8.23
CA PHE A 256 -1.67 2.90 -7.30
C PHE A 256 -2.30 1.52 -7.08
N PHE A 257 -3.58 1.32 -7.44
CA PHE A 257 -4.22 0.00 -7.45
C PHE A 257 -3.47 -1.00 -8.35
N THR A 258 -2.78 -0.52 -9.39
CA THR A 258 -1.95 -1.34 -10.28
C THR A 258 -0.51 -1.50 -9.79
N HIS A 259 -0.15 -0.90 -8.65
CA HIS A 259 1.24 -0.88 -8.14
C HIS A 259 1.41 -1.73 -6.89
N TYR A 260 0.73 -1.38 -5.78
CA TYR A 260 1.13 -1.84 -4.44
C TYR A 260 1.14 -3.36 -4.29
N SER A 261 0.05 -4.02 -4.71
CA SER A 261 -0.02 -5.48 -4.64
C SER A 261 0.98 -6.18 -5.57
N PHE A 262 1.47 -5.48 -6.59
CA PHE A 262 2.29 -6.04 -7.67
C PHE A 262 3.78 -5.71 -7.57
N CYS A 263 4.22 -5.08 -6.47
CA CYS A 263 5.65 -4.86 -6.23
C CYS A 263 6.40 -6.18 -5.94
N GLY A 264 5.73 -7.16 -5.31
CA GLY A 264 6.28 -8.50 -5.06
C GLY A 264 5.52 -9.62 -5.78
N LEU A 265 4.22 -9.45 -6.05
CA LEU A 265 3.43 -10.39 -6.86
C LEU A 265 3.61 -10.07 -8.33
N ASP A 266 4.27 -10.96 -9.07
CA ASP A 266 4.47 -10.77 -10.51
C ASP A 266 3.14 -10.91 -11.28
N PRO A 267 2.63 -9.85 -11.95
CA PRO A 267 1.43 -9.94 -12.76
C PRO A 267 1.62 -10.68 -14.09
N HIS A 268 2.85 -10.89 -14.57
CA HIS A 268 3.09 -11.49 -15.90
C HIS A 268 2.62 -12.94 -15.95
N GLY A 269 1.61 -13.21 -16.77
CA GLY A 269 0.99 -14.54 -16.86
C GLY A 269 0.14 -14.90 -15.64
N LEU A 270 0.00 -14.01 -14.65
CA LEU A 270 -0.87 -14.22 -13.50
C LEU A 270 -2.32 -14.10 -13.93
N LYS A 271 -3.07 -15.19 -13.78
CA LYS A 271 -4.49 -15.26 -14.10
C LYS A 271 -5.22 -16.05 -13.03
N ASP A 272 -6.46 -15.66 -12.80
CA ASP A 272 -7.41 -16.49 -12.07
C ASP A 272 -8.76 -16.53 -12.82
N ARG A 273 -9.82 -16.98 -12.15
CA ARG A 273 -11.15 -17.07 -12.77
C ARG A 273 -11.79 -15.70 -13.06
N TYR A 274 -11.22 -14.60 -12.59
CA TYR A 274 -11.79 -13.25 -12.68
C TYR A 274 -11.04 -12.36 -13.66
N ALA A 275 -9.71 -12.45 -13.76
CA ALA A 275 -8.93 -11.60 -14.66
C ALA A 275 -7.59 -12.19 -15.09
N ASP A 276 -7.08 -11.64 -16.19
CA ASP A 276 -5.65 -11.56 -16.49
C ASP A 276 -5.11 -10.27 -15.86
N TYR A 277 -4.25 -10.38 -14.86
CA TYR A 277 -3.85 -9.23 -14.05
C TYR A 277 -2.84 -8.32 -14.76
N TRP A 278 -2.00 -8.85 -15.64
CA TRP A 278 -1.11 -8.03 -16.46
C TRP A 278 -1.91 -7.17 -17.43
N ASP A 279 -2.85 -7.78 -18.14
CA ASP A 279 -3.72 -7.08 -19.07
C ASP A 279 -4.60 -6.05 -18.33
N LEU A 280 -5.19 -6.42 -17.19
CA LEU A 280 -5.96 -5.50 -16.34
C LEU A 280 -5.13 -4.26 -15.93
N ASN A 281 -3.93 -4.47 -15.40
CA ASN A 281 -3.06 -3.37 -14.94
C ASN A 281 -2.67 -2.46 -16.12
N CYS A 282 -2.25 -3.04 -17.25
CA CYS A 282 -1.91 -2.30 -18.46
C CYS A 282 -3.10 -1.48 -19.00
N ARG A 283 -4.31 -2.03 -18.98
CA ARG A 283 -5.53 -1.32 -19.38
C ARG A 283 -5.85 -0.16 -18.45
N HIS A 284 -5.74 -0.35 -17.14
CA HIS A 284 -5.98 0.73 -16.16
C HIS A 284 -4.97 1.88 -16.32
N VAL A 285 -3.68 1.58 -16.54
CA VAL A 285 -2.67 2.60 -16.87
C VAL A 285 -3.04 3.36 -18.14
N ARG A 286 -3.46 2.67 -19.20
CA ARG A 286 -3.88 3.32 -20.47
C ARG A 286 -5.13 4.18 -20.30
N VAL A 287 -6.11 3.75 -19.50
CA VAL A 287 -7.30 4.56 -19.17
C VAL A 287 -6.90 5.82 -18.41
N ASN A 288 -6.00 5.71 -17.43
CA ASN A 288 -5.50 6.86 -16.66
C ASN A 288 -4.77 7.86 -17.58
N HIS A 289 -3.85 7.37 -18.42
CA HIS A 289 -3.16 8.16 -19.43
C HIS A 289 -4.14 8.86 -20.39
N ALA A 290 -5.07 8.12 -20.99
CA ALA A 290 -6.06 8.66 -21.92
C ALA A 290 -6.94 9.75 -21.29
N HIS A 291 -7.29 9.60 -20.00
CA HIS A 291 -8.03 10.63 -19.27
C HIS A 291 -7.21 11.92 -19.11
N CYS A 292 -5.95 11.81 -18.72
CA CYS A 292 -5.04 12.97 -18.61
C CYS A 292 -4.85 13.67 -19.95
N VAL A 293 -4.65 12.91 -21.03
CA VAL A 293 -4.48 13.48 -22.39
C VAL A 293 -5.75 14.17 -22.87
N ALA A 294 -6.92 13.59 -22.63
CA ALA A 294 -8.20 14.21 -22.98
C ALA A 294 -8.46 15.50 -22.19
N ASN A 295 -7.88 15.62 -20.98
CA ASN A 295 -7.91 16.81 -20.12
C ASN A 295 -9.28 17.54 -20.09
N PRO A 296 -10.38 16.85 -19.72
CA PRO A 296 -11.73 17.40 -19.85
C PRO A 296 -11.99 18.63 -18.97
N ARG A 297 -11.09 18.91 -18.01
CA ARG A 297 -11.15 20.06 -17.11
C ARG A 297 -10.16 21.17 -17.46
N GLY A 298 -9.41 21.03 -18.56
CA GLY A 298 -8.46 22.05 -19.01
C GLY A 298 -7.36 22.39 -18.00
N HIS A 299 -6.91 21.42 -17.20
CA HIS A 299 -5.83 21.63 -16.24
C HIS A 299 -4.52 21.93 -16.97
N LYS A 300 -3.82 22.99 -16.54
CA LYS A 300 -2.54 23.37 -17.13
C LYS A 300 -1.53 22.23 -16.97
N GLY A 301 -0.87 21.89 -18.07
CA GLY A 301 0.24 20.93 -18.10
C GLY A 301 -0.17 19.48 -18.39
N TYR A 302 -1.45 19.10 -18.27
CA TYR A 302 -1.87 17.73 -18.57
C TYR A 302 -1.78 17.44 -20.07
N GLY A 303 -1.23 16.28 -20.42
CA GLY A 303 -1.04 15.83 -21.81
C GLY A 303 -0.17 14.57 -21.90
N GLU A 304 0.27 14.23 -23.10
CA GLU A 304 1.05 13.00 -23.37
C GLU A 304 2.33 12.91 -22.53
N SER A 305 2.97 14.04 -22.25
CA SER A 305 4.22 14.10 -21.48
C SER A 305 4.02 14.36 -19.98
N CYS A 306 2.78 14.54 -19.51
CA CYS A 306 2.49 14.85 -18.11
C CYS A 306 1.10 14.34 -17.73
N TRP A 307 1.10 13.14 -17.14
CA TRP A 307 -0.08 12.36 -16.79
C TRP A 307 0.20 11.54 -15.53
N GLY A 308 -0.84 10.90 -15.00
CA GLY A 308 -0.74 10.03 -13.82
C GLY A 308 -1.56 10.58 -12.66
N LEU A 309 -2.71 9.98 -12.43
CA LEU A 309 -3.62 10.34 -11.33
C LEU A 309 -3.65 9.26 -10.26
N THR A 310 -3.19 9.62 -9.06
CA THR A 310 -3.18 8.76 -7.87
C THR A 310 -3.28 9.65 -6.61
N PRO A 311 -3.66 9.13 -5.43
CA PRO A 311 -3.69 9.92 -4.21
C PRO A 311 -2.30 10.46 -3.90
N ALA A 312 -2.20 11.76 -3.68
CA ALA A 312 -0.96 12.46 -3.36
C ALA A 312 -1.28 13.71 -2.55
N THR A 313 -0.25 14.35 -1.98
CA THR A 313 -0.40 15.65 -1.31
C THR A 313 -1.01 16.68 -2.27
N THR A 314 -2.06 17.37 -1.84
CA THR A 314 -2.67 18.46 -2.62
C THR A 314 -2.31 19.83 -2.02
N PRO A 315 -2.23 20.90 -2.84
CA PRO A 315 -1.90 22.25 -2.36
C PRO A 315 -2.85 22.80 -1.29
N THR A 316 -4.07 22.28 -1.20
CA THR A 316 -5.09 22.70 -0.24
C THR A 316 -5.15 21.83 1.02
N ALA A 317 -4.36 20.75 1.10
CA ALA A 317 -4.29 19.92 2.30
C ALA A 317 -3.32 20.54 3.31
N THR A 318 -3.81 21.48 4.13
CA THR A 318 -3.12 21.89 5.36
C THR A 318 -3.11 20.74 6.35
N SER A 319 -2.01 19.96 6.38
CA SER A 319 -1.53 18.96 7.38
C SER A 319 -2.52 18.14 8.26
N ARG A 320 -3.83 18.13 8.00
CA ARG A 320 -4.82 17.43 8.79
C ARG A 320 -5.67 16.56 7.88
N THR A 321 -5.32 15.27 7.91
CA THR A 321 -6.13 14.13 7.47
C THR A 321 -6.32 14.05 5.96
N ILE A 322 -5.52 13.20 5.31
CA ILE A 322 -5.93 12.57 4.05
C ILE A 322 -7.09 11.66 4.43
N ARG A 323 -8.33 12.12 4.22
CA ARG A 323 -9.46 11.20 4.15
C ARG A 323 -9.35 10.47 2.82
N THR A 324 -8.92 9.22 2.83
CA THR A 324 -9.24 8.25 1.79
C THR A 324 -10.75 7.98 1.86
N THR A 325 -11.57 8.91 1.37
CA THR A 325 -13.01 8.66 1.22
C THR A 325 -13.22 7.70 0.05
N THR A 326 -13.21 6.41 0.33
CA THR A 326 -14.00 5.44 -0.41
C THR A 326 -15.45 5.57 0.07
N THR A 327 -16.11 6.68 -0.26
CA THR A 327 -17.53 6.85 0.06
C THR A 327 -18.37 6.16 -1.00
N ALA A 328 -18.86 4.96 -0.67
CA ALA A 328 -19.98 4.34 -1.37
C ALA A 328 -21.20 5.28 -1.31
N PRO A 329 -21.90 5.57 -2.42
CA PRO A 329 -23.08 6.43 -2.39
C PRO A 329 -24.25 5.68 -1.75
N SER A 330 -24.65 6.10 -0.54
CA SER A 330 -25.89 5.63 0.06
C SER A 330 -27.07 6.13 -0.78
N ARG A 331 -27.66 5.26 -1.60
CA ARG A 331 -28.94 5.53 -2.27
C ARG A 331 -30.06 5.51 -1.22
N ARG A 332 -30.43 6.69 -0.69
CA ARG A 332 -31.75 6.87 -0.08
C ARG A 332 -32.80 6.75 -1.18
N ARG A 333 -33.61 5.68 -1.14
CA ARG A 333 -34.85 5.60 -1.94
C ARG A 333 -35.81 6.69 -1.46
N PRO A 334 -36.45 7.47 -2.35
CA PRO A 334 -37.52 8.36 -1.95
C PRO A 334 -38.74 7.51 -1.53
N ARG A 335 -39.24 7.71 -0.31
CA ARG A 335 -40.54 7.18 0.12
C ARG A 335 -41.63 7.97 -0.60
N CYS A 336 -42.41 7.26 -1.42
CA CYS A 336 -43.66 7.76 -2.00
C CYS A 336 -44.76 7.67 -0.93
N PRO A 337 -45.48 8.76 -0.57
CA PRO A 337 -46.60 8.68 0.35
C PRO A 337 -47.92 8.69 -0.43
N ALA A 338 -48.40 7.52 -0.82
CA ALA A 338 -49.81 7.32 -1.19
C ALA A 338 -50.19 5.86 -0.92
N CYS A 339 -51.44 5.64 -0.47
CA CYS A 339 -52.02 4.41 0.12
C CYS A 339 -51.60 4.18 1.59
N ARG A 340 -52.49 4.17 2.59
CA ARG A 340 -53.91 3.77 2.62
C ARG A 340 -54.60 4.23 3.92
N THR A 341 -55.90 4.48 3.79
CA THR A 341 -57.02 4.23 4.74
C THR A 341 -57.20 5.09 6.00
N ARG A 342 -58.22 5.96 5.94
CA ARG A 342 -59.12 6.41 7.04
C ARG A 342 -60.24 5.36 7.27
N PRO A 343 -61.14 5.49 8.26
CA PRO A 343 -61.01 5.75 9.71
C PRO A 343 -61.88 4.73 10.52
N PRO A 344 -62.07 4.85 11.85
CA PRO A 344 -63.01 4.00 12.57
C PRO A 344 -64.41 4.63 12.61
N ARG A 345 -65.40 3.88 12.12
CA ARG A 345 -66.76 3.71 12.69
C ARG A 345 -67.46 2.58 11.95
#